data_AF-A0A7S0Q4R3-F1
#
_entry.id   AF-A0A7S0Q4R3-F1
#
_cell.length_a   1.000
_cell.length_b   1.000
_cell.length_c   1.000
_cell.angle_alpha   90.00
_cell.angle_beta   90.00
_cell.angle_gamma   90.00
#
_symmetry.space_group_name_H-M   'P 1'
#
loop_
_entity.id
_entity.type
_entity.pdbx_description
1 polymer ?
#
loop_
_entity_poly.entity_id
_entity_poly.type
_entity_poly.pdbx_seq_one_letter_code
_entity_poly.pdbx_strand_id
1 'polypeptide(L)'
;HIVGSFAPLDGNTTEIAEGDVVKVDLGVHIDGYMALAAHTFVVNTENAPITGKKADLLQALYTAVECGRRLLKPGVKNTDITRVIDLVAKDFGVHTVENVFSHEILRNEIDGENVIANNVPDVPLTGDNKTQ
;
A
#
# COMPACT_ATOMS: atom_id res chain seq x y z
N HIS A 1 13.72 -6.88 6.93
CA HIS A 1 12.88 -6.38 5.82
C HIS A 1 12.36 -5.00 6.17
N ILE A 2 12.46 -4.04 5.26
CA ILE A 2 11.94 -2.68 5.46
C ILE A 2 10.51 -2.67 4.92
N VAL A 3 9.53 -2.28 5.73
CA VAL A 3 8.10 -2.30 5.34
C VAL A 3 7.67 -0.98 4.72
N GLY A 4 8.03 0.16 5.32
CA GLY A 4 7.77 1.50 4.79
C GLY A 4 8.75 2.54 5.37
N SER A 5 8.73 3.75 4.79
CA SER A 5 9.33 4.97 5.34
C SER A 5 10.82 4.91 5.73
N PHE A 6 11.66 4.30 4.89
CA PHE A 6 13.12 4.36 5.07
C PHE A 6 13.70 5.64 4.43
N ALA A 7 13.90 6.65 5.26
CA ALA A 7 14.52 7.93 4.89
C ALA A 7 15.74 8.18 5.80
N PRO A 8 16.89 7.56 5.51
CA PRO A 8 18.06 7.64 6.38
C PRO A 8 18.68 9.05 6.42
N LEU A 9 19.29 9.38 7.56
CA LEU A 9 20.16 10.54 7.71
C LEU A 9 21.59 10.24 7.25
N ASP A 10 22.43 11.26 7.19
CA ASP A 10 23.86 11.15 6.88
C ASP A 10 24.55 10.07 7.74
N GLY A 11 25.47 9.33 7.11
CA GLY A 11 26.23 8.25 7.75
C GLY A 11 25.56 6.87 7.66
N ASN A 12 24.34 6.76 7.11
CA ASN A 12 23.78 5.46 6.76
C ASN A 12 24.56 4.84 5.59
N THR A 13 24.91 3.56 5.71
CA THR A 13 25.71 2.81 4.72
C THR A 13 24.91 1.71 4.02
N THR A 14 23.58 1.83 3.97
CA THR A 14 22.72 0.84 3.31
C THR A 14 22.84 1.00 1.81
N GLU A 15 23.26 -0.07 1.13
CA GLU A 15 23.42 -0.09 -0.32
C GLU A 15 22.32 -0.96 -0.96
N ILE A 16 21.94 -0.58 -2.18
CA ILE A 16 20.99 -1.32 -3.01
C ILE A 16 21.79 -2.29 -3.89
N ALA A 17 21.41 -3.57 -3.89
CA ALA A 17 22.07 -4.61 -4.66
C ALA A 17 21.16 -5.20 -5.76
N GLU A 18 21.80 -5.88 -6.71
CA GLU A 18 21.10 -6.64 -7.75
C GLU A 18 20.16 -7.68 -7.11
N GLY A 19 18.92 -7.70 -7.60
CA GLY A 19 17.86 -8.56 -7.09
C GLY A 19 17.10 -8.00 -5.89
N ASP A 20 17.47 -6.85 -5.30
CA ASP A 20 16.70 -6.28 -4.21
C ASP A 20 15.29 -5.86 -4.64
N VAL A 21 14.32 -6.03 -3.75
CA VAL A 21 12.96 -5.48 -3.93
C VAL A 21 12.95 -4.09 -3.29
N VAL A 22 12.91 -3.06 -4.13
CA VAL A 22 12.98 -1.66 -3.71
C VAL A 22 11.61 -1.00 -3.85
N LYS A 23 11.30 -0.13 -2.89
CA LYS A 23 10.10 0.69 -2.88
C LYS A 23 10.51 2.15 -2.86
N VAL A 24 9.97 2.92 -3.78
CA VAL A 24 10.06 4.37 -3.77
C VAL A 24 8.70 4.90 -3.36
N ASP A 25 8.65 5.70 -2.31
CA ASP A 25 7.44 6.29 -1.75
C ASP A 25 7.69 7.78 -1.53
N LEU A 26 6.82 8.63 -2.07
CA LEU A 26 6.95 10.07 -2.00
C LEU A 26 5.60 10.77 -1.98
N GLY A 27 5.60 11.99 -1.44
CA GLY A 27 4.44 12.86 -1.39
C GLY A 27 4.79 14.29 -1.77
N VAL A 28 3.86 14.96 -2.45
CA VAL A 28 3.94 16.38 -2.78
C VAL A 28 2.61 17.04 -2.40
N HIS A 29 2.66 18.31 -2.02
CA HIS A 29 1.44 19.09 -1.79
C HIS A 29 1.53 20.49 -2.40
N ILE A 30 0.37 21.03 -2.79
CA ILE A 30 0.20 22.43 -3.22
C ILE A 30 -0.98 22.99 -2.42
N ASP A 31 -0.74 24.01 -1.59
CA ASP A 31 -1.79 24.68 -0.79
C ASP A 31 -2.63 23.71 0.06
N GLY A 32 -1.98 22.67 0.60
CA GLY A 32 -2.61 21.65 1.43
C GLY A 32 -3.26 20.50 0.66
N TYR A 33 -3.32 20.54 -0.67
CA TYR A 33 -3.79 19.43 -1.52
C TYR A 33 -2.62 18.49 -1.81
N MET A 34 -2.74 17.23 -1.39
CA MET A 34 -1.66 16.24 -1.44
C MET A 34 -1.83 15.24 -2.58
N ALA A 35 -0.69 14.81 -3.14
CA ALA A 35 -0.58 13.66 -4.01
C ALA A 35 0.54 12.75 -3.47
N LEU A 36 0.20 11.49 -3.23
CA LEU A 36 1.11 10.46 -2.73
C LEU A 36 1.25 9.37 -3.79
N ALA A 37 2.46 8.85 -3.98
CA ALA A 37 2.71 7.75 -4.91
C ALA A 37 3.79 6.83 -4.35
N ALA A 38 3.51 5.52 -4.42
CA ALA A 38 4.47 4.48 -4.12
C ALA A 38 4.61 3.52 -5.29
N HIS A 39 5.84 3.10 -5.58
CA HIS A 39 6.15 2.13 -6.62
C HIS A 39 7.15 1.09 -6.12
N THR A 40 6.91 -0.17 -6.46
CA THR A 40 7.77 -1.31 -6.07
C THR A 40 8.34 -1.97 -7.30
N PHE A 41 9.63 -2.24 -7.31
CA PHE A 41 10.31 -2.94 -8.41
C PHE A 41 11.45 -3.80 -7.87
N VAL A 42 11.95 -4.71 -8.70
CA VAL A 42 13.18 -5.47 -8.43
C VAL A 42 14.32 -4.80 -9.16
N VAL A 43 15.43 -4.57 -8.47
CA VAL A 43 16.68 -4.13 -9.10
C VAL A 43 17.16 -5.24 -10.03
N ASN A 44 17.11 -4.96 -11.33
CA ASN A 44 17.40 -5.94 -12.36
C ASN A 44 18.15 -5.27 -13.50
N THR A 45 19.47 -5.37 -13.49
CA THR A 45 20.33 -4.70 -14.48
C THR A 45 20.34 -5.40 -15.83
N GLU A 46 20.04 -6.70 -15.88
CA GLU A 46 20.06 -7.51 -17.10
C GLU A 46 18.73 -7.50 -17.87
N ASN A 47 17.71 -6.80 -17.38
CA ASN A 47 16.34 -6.79 -17.94
C ASN A 47 15.72 -8.19 -18.15
N ALA A 48 16.20 -9.20 -17.41
CA ALA A 48 15.66 -10.55 -17.48
C ALA A 48 14.25 -10.60 -16.85
N PRO A 49 13.37 -11.53 -17.25
CA PRO A 49 12.10 -11.71 -16.56
C PRO A 49 12.30 -12.02 -15.07
N ILE A 50 11.61 -11.29 -14.19
CA ILE A 50 11.57 -11.59 -12.76
C ILE A 50 10.74 -12.86 -12.57
N THR A 51 11.21 -13.81 -11.77
CA THR A 51 10.54 -15.10 -11.55
C THR A 51 10.43 -15.46 -10.05
N GLY A 52 9.63 -16.49 -9.76
CA GLY A 52 9.42 -17.01 -8.40
C GLY A 52 8.71 -16.02 -7.48
N LYS A 53 8.97 -16.13 -6.17
CA LYS A 53 8.26 -15.37 -5.13
C LYS A 53 8.25 -13.85 -5.31
N LYS A 54 9.29 -13.28 -5.94
CA LYS A 54 9.35 -11.84 -6.22
C LYS A 54 8.37 -11.44 -7.33
N ALA A 55 8.23 -12.28 -8.35
CA ALA A 55 7.24 -12.08 -9.40
C ALA A 55 5.82 -12.23 -8.85
N ASP A 56 5.59 -13.28 -8.03
CA ASP A 56 4.29 -13.51 -7.38
C ASP A 56 3.90 -12.30 -6.50
N LEU A 57 4.84 -11.77 -5.70
CA LEU A 57 4.64 -10.58 -4.88
C LEU A 57 4.28 -9.34 -5.71
N LEU A 58 5.06 -9.04 -6.75
CA LEU A 58 4.82 -7.87 -7.59
C LEU A 58 3.47 -7.97 -8.32
N GLN A 59 3.13 -9.16 -8.82
CA GLN A 59 1.86 -9.37 -9.51
C GLN A 59 0.67 -9.33 -8.55
N ALA A 60 0.81 -9.85 -7.33
CA ALA A 60 -0.20 -9.72 -6.29
C ALA A 60 -0.46 -8.26 -5.94
N LEU A 61 0.62 -7.48 -5.73
CA LEU A 61 0.54 -6.04 -5.44
C LEU A 61 -0.20 -5.28 -6.56
N TYR A 62 0.24 -5.46 -7.81
CA TYR A 62 -0.36 -4.78 -8.96
C TYR A 62 -1.85 -5.15 -9.11
N THR A 63 -2.17 -6.44 -9.00
CA THR A 63 -3.54 -6.94 -9.12
C THR A 63 -4.42 -6.41 -7.99
N ALA A 64 -3.92 -6.37 -6.75
CA ALA A 64 -4.67 -5.86 -5.60
C ALA A 64 -4.99 -4.37 -5.75
N VAL A 65 -4.02 -3.56 -6.19
CA VAL A 65 -4.24 -2.12 -6.47
C VAL A 65 -5.28 -1.94 -7.56
N GLU A 66 -5.18 -2.68 -8.66
CA GLU A 66 -6.14 -2.58 -9.76
C GLU A 66 -7.56 -3.02 -9.35
N CYS A 67 -7.69 -4.11 -8.58
CA CYS A 67 -8.97 -4.55 -8.05
C CYS A 67 -9.56 -3.54 -7.05
N GLY A 68 -8.76 -3.06 -6.09
CA GLY A 68 -9.19 -2.07 -5.10
C GLY A 68 -9.61 -0.76 -5.75
N ARG A 69 -8.84 -0.27 -6.73
CA ARG A 69 -9.16 0.95 -7.50
C ARG A 69 -10.49 0.88 -8.24
N ARG A 70 -10.90 -0.31 -8.72
CA ARG A 70 -12.21 -0.50 -9.37
C ARG A 70 -13.38 -0.47 -8.40
N LEU A 71 -13.12 -0.75 -7.11
CA LEU A 71 -14.11 -0.72 -6.04
C LEU A 71 -14.20 0.64 -5.33
N LEU A 72 -13.17 1.47 -5.42
CA LEU A 72 -13.16 2.83 -4.88
C LEU A 72 -14.17 3.74 -5.60
N LYS A 73 -15.44 3.69 -5.17
CA LYS A 73 -16.55 4.50 -5.68
C LYS A 73 -17.62 4.69 -4.60
N PRO A 74 -18.49 5.72 -4.72
CA PRO A 74 -19.58 5.95 -3.77
C PRO A 74 -20.46 4.71 -3.58
N GLY A 75 -20.84 4.43 -2.33
CA GLY A 75 -21.71 3.32 -1.95
C GLY A 75 -21.01 1.98 -1.69
N VAL A 76 -19.68 1.89 -1.90
CA VAL A 76 -18.89 0.71 -1.55
C VAL A 76 -18.30 0.88 -0.15
N LYS A 77 -18.33 -0.19 0.66
CA LYS A 77 -17.75 -0.19 2.01
C LYS A 77 -16.24 -0.42 1.93
N ASN A 78 -15.49 0.20 2.84
CA ASN A 78 -14.04 -0.04 3.00
C ASN A 78 -13.71 -1.54 3.20
N THR A 79 -14.52 -2.26 3.97
CA THR A 79 -14.35 -3.70 4.24
C THR A 79 -14.47 -4.58 3.00
N ASP A 80 -15.25 -4.17 1.99
CA ASP A 80 -15.31 -4.89 0.72
C ASP A 80 -14.00 -4.76 -0.06
N ILE A 81 -13.33 -3.61 0.03
CA ILE A 81 -12.04 -3.37 -0.59
C ILE A 81 -10.96 -4.21 0.12
N THR A 82 -10.91 -4.18 1.45
CA THR A 82 -10.03 -5.03 2.26
C THR A 82 -10.16 -6.50 1.89
N ARG A 83 -11.41 -7.00 1.83
CA ARG A 83 -11.69 -8.41 1.48
C ARG A 83 -11.15 -8.78 0.10
N VAL A 84 -11.26 -7.89 -0.89
CA VAL A 84 -10.75 -8.17 -2.24
C VAL A 84 -9.22 -8.15 -2.28
N ILE A 85 -8.57 -7.24 -1.55
CA ILE A 85 -7.12 -7.24 -1.42
C ILE A 85 -6.62 -8.55 -0.79
N ASP A 86 -7.28 -9.02 0.28
CA ASP A 86 -6.91 -10.27 0.95
C ASP A 86 -7.15 -11.52 0.09
N LEU A 87 -8.23 -11.52 -0.71
CA LEU A 87 -8.48 -12.60 -1.68
C LEU A 87 -7.36 -12.66 -2.73
N VAL A 88 -6.98 -11.52 -3.30
CA VAL A 88 -5.86 -11.46 -4.26
C VAL A 88 -4.58 -11.92 -3.60
N ALA A 89 -4.26 -11.43 -2.40
CA ALA A 89 -3.05 -11.84 -1.68
C ALA A 89 -3.00 -13.38 -1.50
N LYS A 90 -4.12 -13.98 -1.10
CA LYS A 90 -4.25 -15.44 -0.94
C LYS A 90 -4.04 -16.20 -2.25
N ASP A 91 -4.59 -15.72 -3.37
CA ASP A 91 -4.46 -16.38 -4.68
C ASP A 91 -3.01 -16.44 -5.17
N PHE A 92 -2.19 -15.45 -4.81
CA PHE A 92 -0.74 -15.43 -5.09
C PHE A 92 0.12 -16.04 -3.97
N GLY A 93 -0.49 -16.57 -2.90
CA GLY A 93 0.24 -17.15 -1.77
C GLY A 93 1.06 -16.13 -0.96
N VAL A 94 0.64 -14.87 -0.94
CA VAL A 94 1.24 -13.79 -0.15
C VAL A 94 0.27 -13.32 0.95
N HIS A 95 0.78 -12.52 1.89
CA HIS A 95 0.01 -11.97 2.98
C HIS A 95 0.10 -10.45 3.01
N THR A 96 -1.02 -9.79 3.29
CA THR A 96 -1.08 -8.35 3.58
C THR A 96 -0.42 -8.07 4.92
N VAL A 97 0.27 -6.93 5.01
CA VAL A 97 0.88 -6.49 6.27
C VAL A 97 -0.23 -6.00 7.20
N GLU A 98 -0.17 -6.46 8.45
CA GLU A 98 -1.12 -6.08 9.50
C GLU A 98 -1.06 -4.60 9.83
N ASN A 99 -2.22 -4.01 10.16
CA ASN A 99 -2.35 -2.62 10.60
C ASN A 99 -1.78 -1.59 9.61
N VAL A 100 -1.95 -1.83 8.30
CA VAL A 100 -1.65 -0.86 7.25
C VAL A 100 -2.94 -0.21 6.76
N PHE A 101 -2.94 1.12 6.72
CA PHE A 101 -4.12 1.94 6.45
C PHE A 101 -3.95 2.77 5.18
N SER A 102 -5.02 2.85 4.39
CA SER A 102 -5.16 3.82 3.29
C SER A 102 -6.17 4.88 3.72
N HIS A 103 -5.70 6.11 3.87
CA HIS A 103 -6.48 7.22 4.42
C HIS A 103 -7.16 8.03 3.32
N GLU A 104 -8.31 8.60 3.66
CA GLU A 104 -8.85 9.75 2.96
C GLU A 104 -7.89 10.94 3.09
N ILE A 105 -7.66 11.64 1.97
CA ILE A 105 -6.81 12.81 1.92
C ILE A 105 -7.70 14.05 1.85
N LEU A 106 -7.52 14.95 2.82
CA LEU A 106 -8.22 16.23 2.93
C LEU A 106 -7.21 17.39 2.79
N ARG A 107 -7.71 18.63 2.71
CA ARG A 107 -6.82 19.79 2.62
C ARG A 107 -6.10 20.00 3.96
N ASN A 108 -4.77 19.92 3.95
CA ASN A 108 -3.88 19.98 5.13
C ASN A 108 -3.98 18.81 6.11
N GLU A 109 -4.66 17.72 5.73
CA GLU A 109 -4.85 16.53 6.56
C GLU A 109 -4.64 15.27 5.72
N ILE A 110 -3.59 14.51 6.07
CA ILE A 110 -3.14 13.33 5.32
C ILE A 110 -3.82 12.05 5.82
N ASP A 111 -4.43 12.11 7.00
CA ASP A 111 -4.93 10.99 7.78
C ASP A 111 -6.40 11.20 8.18
N GLY A 112 -7.25 11.48 7.19
CA GLY A 112 -8.69 11.68 7.42
C GLY A 112 -9.38 10.45 8.03
N GLU A 113 -10.59 10.67 8.57
CA GLU A 113 -11.36 9.68 9.34
C GLU A 113 -11.73 8.42 8.52
N ASN A 114 -11.98 8.57 7.22
CA ASN A 114 -12.34 7.44 6.37
C ASN A 114 -11.10 6.63 5.98
N VAL A 115 -11.06 5.37 6.41
CA VAL A 115 -9.88 4.52 6.27
C VAL A 115 -10.24 3.16 5.68
N ILE A 116 -9.41 2.67 4.76
CA ILE A 116 -9.36 1.26 4.36
C ILE A 116 -8.21 0.61 5.11
N ALA A 117 -8.52 -0.41 5.90
CA ALA A 117 -7.53 -1.07 6.73
C ALA A 117 -7.23 -2.47 6.20
N ASN A 118 -5.95 -2.82 6.11
CA ASN A 118 -5.49 -4.15 5.73
C ASN A 118 -5.18 -4.96 7.00
N ASN A 119 -5.72 -6.18 7.06
CA ASN A 119 -5.38 -7.20 8.04
C ASN A 119 -5.33 -6.66 9.49
N VAL A 120 -6.46 -6.16 9.98
CA VAL A 120 -6.62 -5.66 11.36
C VAL A 120 -7.25 -6.76 12.22
N PRO A 121 -6.59 -7.23 13.29
CA PRO A 121 -7.20 -8.19 14.21
C PRO A 121 -8.28 -7.51 15.06
N ASP A 122 -9.54 -7.93 14.92
CA ASP A 122 -10.72 -7.57 15.75
C ASP A 122 -10.70 -6.19 16.46
N VAL A 123 -10.29 -5.12 15.75
CA VAL A 123 -10.51 -3.74 16.19
C VAL A 123 -11.75 -3.23 15.46
N PRO A 124 -12.79 -2.79 16.17
CA PRO A 124 -13.90 -2.08 15.55
C PRO A 124 -13.32 -0.84 14.86
N LEU A 125 -13.35 -0.80 13.52
CA LEU A 125 -13.04 0.40 12.77
C LEU A 125 -14.14 1.42 13.12
N THR A 126 -13.85 2.32 14.06
CA THR A 126 -14.77 3.36 14.48
C THR A 126 -15.07 4.28 13.32
N GLY A 127 -16.22 4.06 12.68
CA GLY A 127 -16.78 4.89 11.61
C GLY A 127 -18.31 4.93 11.61
N ASP A 128 -18.96 4.38 12.64
CA ASP A 128 -20.40 4.55 12.89
C ASP A 128 -20.68 5.90 13.58
N ASN A 129 -20.16 7.01 13.05
CA ASN A 129 -20.69 8.33 13.38
C ASN A 129 -21.93 8.61 12.52
N LYS A 130 -23.02 7.89 12.85
CA LYS A 130 -24.36 8.39 12.55
C LYS A 130 -24.64 9.52 13.53
N THR A 131 -24.72 10.76 13.02
CA THR A 131 -25.58 11.85 13.52
C THR A 131 -25.96 11.80 14.99
N GLN A 132 -25.35 12.66 15.81
CA GLN A 132 -26.05 13.55 16.75
C GLN A 132 -25.30 14.89 16.84
#